data_AF-A0AAD9BU09-F1
#
_entry.id   AF-A0AAD9BU09-F1
#
_cell.length_a   1.000
_cell.length_b   1.000
_cell.length_c   1.000
_cell.angle_alpha   90.00
_cell.angle_beta   90.00
_cell.angle_gamma   90.00
#
_symmetry.space_group_name_H-M   'P 1'
#
loop_
_entity.id
_entity.type
_entity.pdbx_description
1 polymer ?
#
loop_
_entity_poly.entity_id
_entity_poly.type
_entity_poly.pdbx_seq_one_letter_code
_entity_poly.pdbx_strand_id
1 'polypeptide(L)'
;MSETGNRLRKLLESQNFDPQNYVKQLSQQSDGDRDLQEHRQKIQNLADETAQNLKKNVYKNYRQFIETAKEISYLESEMYQLSHILTEQKSIMESITQALISTDKDETSKEMQAAFPKETEELKQRTLTSLLEKVEGGKNIMDTPGRHLVYNGDLVEFDVDNMSPIQKVHAFLMNDCLLIATWLPNRRGTVKYKYNALYDLESFAVVNVKDNPPMKDMFKILMFPDSRIFQAENSKIKKEWLEILDETKKTKSPRTGTRRRRRSPCLL
;
A
#
# COMPACT_ATOMS: atom_id res chain seq x y z
N MET A 1 45.34 -14.13 -19.18
CA MET A 1 45.83 -13.74 -17.82
C MET A 1 44.81 -14.03 -16.70
N SER A 2 43.58 -14.50 -16.96
CA SER A 2 42.56 -14.72 -15.91
C SER A 2 42.61 -16.09 -15.22
N GLU A 3 43.16 -17.13 -15.84
CA GLU A 3 43.19 -18.48 -15.26
C GLU A 3 44.16 -18.61 -14.07
N THR A 4 45.32 -17.95 -14.13
CA THR A 4 46.33 -18.00 -13.06
C THR A 4 45.88 -17.29 -11.79
N GLY A 5 45.20 -16.14 -11.92
CA GLY A 5 44.60 -15.42 -10.79
C GLY A 5 43.50 -16.23 -10.09
N ASN A 6 42.66 -16.93 -10.86
CA ASN A 6 41.60 -17.79 -10.31
C ASN A 6 42.14 -19.03 -9.58
N ARG A 7 43.26 -19.61 -10.02
CA ARG A 7 43.91 -20.73 -9.31
C ARG A 7 44.50 -20.29 -7.98
N LEU A 8 45.19 -19.13 -7.96
CA LEU A 8 45.74 -18.55 -6.73
C LEU A 8 44.64 -18.28 -5.70
N ARG A 9 43.53 -17.68 -6.14
CA ARG A 9 42.36 -17.43 -5.28
C ARG A 9 41.82 -18.72 -4.65
N LYS A 10 41.57 -19.75 -5.45
CA LYS A 10 41.06 -21.05 -4.95
C LYS A 10 42.02 -21.74 -3.97
N LEU A 11 43.33 -21.59 -4.17
CA LEU A 11 44.34 -22.14 -3.26
C LEU A 11 44.30 -21.44 -1.91
N LEU A 12 44.21 -20.10 -1.90
CA LEU A 12 44.14 -19.27 -0.69
C LEU A 12 42.82 -19.45 0.07
N GLU A 13 41.73 -19.76 -0.63
CA GLU A 13 40.40 -20.02 -0.05
C GLU A 13 40.24 -21.46 0.47
N SER A 14 41.25 -22.33 0.33
CA SER A 14 41.16 -23.72 0.78
C SER A 14 41.15 -23.85 2.31
N GLN A 15 40.31 -24.74 2.84
CA GLN A 15 40.18 -24.92 4.31
C GLN A 15 41.45 -25.44 4.99
N ASN A 16 42.36 -26.08 4.22
CA ASN A 16 43.62 -26.63 4.71
C ASN A 16 44.83 -25.79 4.27
N PHE A 17 44.62 -24.51 3.95
CA PHE A 17 45.70 -23.64 3.52
C PHE A 17 46.74 -23.45 4.63
N ASP A 18 47.99 -23.80 4.36
CA ASP A 18 49.12 -23.55 5.24
C ASP A 18 50.02 -22.43 4.67
N PRO A 19 50.01 -21.24 5.29
CA PRO A 19 50.80 -20.10 4.83
C PRO A 19 52.31 -20.39 4.82
N GLN A 20 52.83 -21.16 5.77
CA GLN A 20 54.27 -21.39 5.88
C GLN A 20 54.77 -22.33 4.79
N ASN A 21 54.05 -23.42 4.55
CA ASN A 21 54.37 -24.34 3.46
C ASN A 21 54.19 -23.67 2.08
N TYR A 22 53.17 -22.81 1.94
CA TYR A 22 52.97 -22.04 0.72
C TYR A 22 54.16 -21.11 0.42
N VAL A 23 54.59 -20.29 1.38
CA VAL A 23 55.75 -19.39 1.20
C VAL A 23 57.03 -20.17 0.95
N LYS A 24 57.21 -21.32 1.60
CA LYS A 24 58.37 -22.21 1.38
C LYS A 24 58.40 -22.76 -0.03
N GLN A 25 57.28 -23.26 -0.56
CA GLN A 25 57.21 -23.73 -1.95
C GLN A 25 57.41 -22.60 -2.95
N LEU A 26 56.83 -21.43 -2.68
CA LEU A 26 56.99 -20.25 -3.52
C LEU A 26 58.46 -19.83 -3.61
N SER A 27 59.16 -19.75 -2.48
CA SER A 27 60.59 -19.43 -2.43
C SER A 27 61.48 -20.46 -3.09
N GLN A 28 61.06 -21.74 -3.17
CA GLN A 28 61.82 -22.80 -3.83
C GLN A 28 61.64 -22.82 -5.35
N GLN A 29 60.51 -22.30 -5.84
CA GLN A 29 60.16 -22.29 -7.27
C GLN A 29 60.52 -20.97 -7.96
N SER A 30 60.78 -19.91 -7.21
CA SER A 30 61.14 -18.60 -7.76
C SER A 30 62.62 -18.52 -8.13
N ASP A 31 62.92 -18.18 -9.38
CA ASP A 31 64.28 -18.03 -9.93
C ASP A 31 64.97 -16.70 -9.54
N GLY A 32 64.39 -15.90 -8.63
CA GLY A 32 64.99 -14.68 -8.11
C GLY A 32 64.03 -13.72 -7.41
N ASP A 33 64.58 -12.62 -6.86
CA ASP A 33 63.85 -11.61 -6.09
C ASP A 33 62.69 -10.96 -6.87
N ARG A 34 62.88 -10.75 -8.17
CA ARG A 34 61.85 -10.16 -9.05
C ARG A 34 60.57 -11.00 -9.08
N ASP A 35 60.69 -12.32 -9.13
CA ASP A 35 59.54 -13.23 -9.21
C ASP A 35 58.76 -13.27 -7.89
N LEU A 36 59.47 -13.25 -6.75
CA LEU A 36 58.88 -13.11 -5.42
C LEU A 36 58.12 -11.78 -5.28
N GLN A 37 58.69 -10.70 -5.80
CA GLN A 37 58.08 -9.37 -5.76
C GLN A 37 56.81 -9.30 -6.62
N GLU A 38 56.82 -9.92 -7.80
CA GLU A 38 55.63 -10.06 -8.65
C GLU A 38 54.53 -10.90 -7.96
N HIS A 39 54.90 -12.00 -7.32
CA HIS A 39 53.96 -12.83 -6.56
C HIS A 39 53.36 -12.10 -5.37
N ARG A 40 54.17 -11.35 -4.62
CA ARG A 40 53.70 -10.49 -3.54
C ARG A 40 52.70 -9.45 -4.05
N GLN A 41 52.97 -8.82 -5.18
CA GLN A 41 52.06 -7.84 -5.78
C GLN A 41 50.74 -8.49 -6.22
N LYS A 42 50.78 -9.70 -6.78
CA LYS A 42 49.56 -10.46 -7.13
C LYS A 42 48.69 -10.75 -5.90
N ILE A 43 49.31 -11.18 -4.80
CA ILE A 43 48.60 -11.43 -3.53
C ILE A 43 47.99 -10.13 -2.99
N GLN A 44 48.76 -9.03 -3.01
CA GLN A 44 48.25 -7.73 -2.56
C GLN A 44 47.05 -7.25 -3.38
N ASN A 45 47.13 -7.34 -4.71
CA ASN A 45 46.02 -6.97 -5.59
C ASN A 45 44.76 -7.83 -5.32
N LEU A 46 44.93 -9.13 -5.09
CA LEU A 46 43.84 -10.04 -4.72
C LEU A 46 43.21 -9.69 -3.37
N ALA A 47 44.04 -9.29 -2.39
CA ALA A 47 43.56 -8.85 -1.08
C ALA A 47 42.74 -7.57 -1.21
N ASP A 48 43.24 -6.58 -1.96
CA ASP A 48 42.54 -5.31 -2.18
C ASP A 48 41.22 -5.51 -2.95
N GLU A 49 41.23 -6.35 -3.98
CA GLU A 49 40.02 -6.71 -4.74
C GLU A 49 39.00 -7.43 -3.84
N THR A 50 39.45 -8.34 -2.99
CA THR A 50 38.58 -9.07 -2.05
C THR A 50 37.97 -8.13 -1.02
N ALA A 51 38.75 -7.20 -0.47
CA ALA A 51 38.26 -6.19 0.47
C ALA A 51 37.20 -5.28 -0.18
N GLN A 52 37.43 -4.83 -1.42
CA GLN A 52 36.45 -4.04 -2.18
C GLN A 52 35.18 -4.83 -2.49
N ASN A 53 35.30 -6.10 -2.90
CA ASN A 53 34.15 -6.96 -3.17
C ASN A 53 33.35 -7.27 -1.90
N LEU A 54 34.01 -7.49 -0.76
CA LEU A 54 33.35 -7.65 0.53
C LEU A 54 32.56 -6.39 0.88
N LYS A 55 33.17 -5.20 0.75
CA LYS A 55 32.51 -3.92 0.98
C LYS A 55 31.28 -3.77 0.08
N LYS A 56 31.41 -4.00 -1.23
CA LYS A 56 30.27 -3.96 -2.17
C LYS A 56 29.15 -4.93 -1.80
N ASN A 57 29.49 -6.16 -1.43
CA ASN A 57 28.52 -7.15 -0.98
C ASN A 57 27.81 -6.71 0.31
N VAL A 58 28.55 -6.20 1.29
CA VAL A 58 27.96 -5.66 2.52
C VAL A 58 27.00 -4.52 2.19
N TYR A 59 27.40 -3.52 1.40
CA TYR A 59 26.51 -2.41 1.02
C TYR A 59 25.28 -2.85 0.23
N LYS A 60 25.45 -3.81 -0.69
CA LYS A 60 24.33 -4.35 -1.49
C LYS A 60 23.31 -5.03 -0.59
N ASN A 61 23.77 -5.85 0.35
CA ASN A 61 22.90 -6.57 1.26
C ASN A 61 22.39 -5.67 2.41
N TYR A 62 23.11 -4.60 2.77
CA TYR A 62 22.73 -3.69 3.85
C TYR A 62 21.36 -3.07 3.63
N ARG A 63 21.04 -2.72 2.38
CA ARG A 63 19.71 -2.22 2.03
C ARG A 63 18.62 -3.26 2.30
N GLN A 64 18.84 -4.50 1.86
CA GLN A 64 17.89 -5.59 2.08
C GLN A 64 17.75 -5.91 3.57
N PHE A 65 18.85 -5.94 4.34
CA PHE A 65 18.80 -6.12 5.79
C PHE A 65 17.99 -5.02 6.49
N ILE A 66 18.18 -3.76 6.10
CA ILE A 66 17.39 -2.65 6.65
C ILE A 66 15.91 -2.77 6.27
N GLU A 67 15.61 -3.08 5.01
CA GLU A 67 14.23 -3.24 4.52
C GLU A 67 13.53 -4.40 5.25
N THR A 68 14.17 -5.57 5.34
CA THR A 68 13.66 -6.72 6.09
C THR A 68 13.50 -6.42 7.59
N ALA A 69 14.47 -5.74 8.23
CA ALA A 69 14.34 -5.37 9.63
C ALA A 69 13.16 -4.43 9.88
N LYS A 70 12.91 -3.47 8.97
CA LYS A 70 11.74 -2.59 9.03
C LYS A 70 10.43 -3.35 8.86
N GLU A 71 10.38 -4.30 7.93
CA GLU A 71 9.20 -5.16 7.72
C GLU A 71 8.89 -6.02 8.95
N ILE A 72 9.93 -6.58 9.60
CA ILE A 72 9.78 -7.32 10.85
C ILE A 72 9.20 -6.43 11.96
N SER A 73 9.76 -5.23 12.17
CA SER A 73 9.23 -4.29 13.17
C SER A 73 7.79 -3.85 12.88
N TYR A 74 7.44 -3.70 11.61
CA TYR A 74 6.07 -3.36 11.21
C TYR A 74 5.09 -4.52 11.52
N LEU A 75 5.46 -5.75 11.16
CA LEU A 75 4.67 -6.95 11.47
C LEU A 75 4.49 -7.15 12.98
N GLU A 76 5.54 -6.90 13.76
CA GLU A 76 5.47 -6.92 15.22
C GLU A 76 4.42 -5.94 15.74
N SER A 77 4.43 -4.70 15.25
CA SER A 77 3.41 -3.69 15.61
C SER A 77 1.99 -4.12 15.23
N GLU A 78 1.78 -4.68 14.04
CA GLU A 78 0.46 -5.17 13.62
C GLU A 78 -0.01 -6.34 14.50
N MET A 79 0.89 -7.25 14.88
CA MET A 79 0.58 -8.37 15.76
C MET A 79 0.20 -7.89 17.17
N TYR A 80 0.90 -6.87 17.69
CA TYR A 80 0.53 -6.22 18.95
C TYR A 80 -0.86 -5.59 18.90
N GLN A 81 -1.18 -4.87 17.82
CA GLN A 81 -2.51 -4.29 17.62
C GLN A 81 -3.59 -5.38 17.57
N LEU A 82 -3.35 -6.47 16.83
CA LEU A 82 -4.28 -7.60 16.76
C LEU A 82 -4.49 -8.24 18.14
N SER A 83 -3.42 -8.47 18.89
CA SER A 83 -3.49 -9.00 20.25
C SER A 83 -4.33 -8.09 21.17
N HIS A 84 -4.17 -6.77 21.04
CA HIS A 84 -4.96 -5.80 21.79
C HIS A 84 -6.45 -5.88 21.44
N ILE A 85 -6.80 -5.89 20.14
CA ILE A 85 -8.18 -6.01 19.67
C ILE A 85 -8.81 -7.32 20.15
N LEU A 86 -8.10 -8.44 20.10
CA LEU A 86 -8.61 -9.73 20.60
C LEU A 86 -8.85 -9.70 22.11
N THR A 87 -8.00 -8.99 22.86
CA THR A 87 -8.17 -8.83 24.31
C THR A 87 -9.40 -7.97 24.63
N GLU A 88 -9.59 -6.88 23.87
CA GLU A 88 -10.77 -6.01 23.99
C GLU A 88 -12.07 -6.77 23.63
N GLN A 89 -12.08 -7.51 22.51
CA GLN A 89 -13.22 -8.34 22.12
C GLN A 89 -13.55 -9.41 23.14
N LYS A 90 -12.53 -10.06 23.72
CA LYS A 90 -12.73 -11.02 24.82
C LYS A 90 -13.38 -10.34 26.03
N SER A 91 -12.89 -9.17 26.43
CA SER A 91 -13.48 -8.39 27.53
C SER A 91 -14.94 -8.04 27.25
N ILE A 92 -15.28 -7.60 26.03
CA ILE A 92 -16.65 -7.28 25.62
C ILE A 92 -17.54 -8.53 25.71
N MET A 93 -17.08 -9.67 25.21
CA MET A 93 -17.80 -10.95 25.29
C MET A 93 -18.05 -11.39 26.74
N GLU A 94 -17.06 -11.21 27.63
CA GLU A 94 -17.21 -11.49 29.05
C GLU A 94 -18.27 -10.56 29.68
N SER A 95 -18.25 -9.26 29.36
CA SER A 95 -19.28 -8.31 29.82
C SER A 95 -20.68 -8.66 29.30
N ILE A 96 -20.82 -9.03 28.02
CA ILE A 96 -22.11 -9.48 27.45
C ILE A 96 -22.60 -10.74 28.16
N THR A 97 -21.71 -11.71 28.37
CA THR A 97 -22.05 -12.96 29.06
C THR A 97 -22.52 -12.69 30.48
N GLN A 98 -21.86 -11.78 31.20
CA GLN A 98 -22.28 -11.34 32.53
C GLN A 98 -23.63 -10.63 32.49
N ALA A 99 -23.87 -9.70 31.56
CA ALA A 99 -25.15 -9.01 31.42
C ALA A 99 -26.31 -9.98 31.14
N LEU A 100 -26.10 -10.97 30.27
CA LEU A 100 -27.08 -12.03 29.98
C LEU A 100 -27.39 -12.93 31.19
N ILE A 101 -26.43 -13.11 32.10
CA ILE A 101 -26.61 -13.88 33.33
C ILE A 101 -27.29 -13.03 34.43
N SER A 102 -27.20 -11.69 34.35
CA SER A 102 -27.51 -10.80 35.48
C SER A 102 -28.98 -10.42 35.65
N THR A 103 -29.78 -10.14 34.61
CA THR A 103 -31.24 -9.87 34.81
C THR A 103 -32.09 -9.73 33.53
N ASP A 104 -33.41 -9.80 33.77
CA ASP A 104 -34.63 -9.69 32.94
C ASP A 104 -34.57 -9.03 31.53
N LYS A 105 -35.40 -9.56 30.63
CA LYS A 105 -35.38 -9.37 29.16
C LYS A 105 -35.55 -7.92 28.64
N ASP A 106 -35.95 -6.98 29.50
CA ASP A 106 -36.22 -5.59 29.11
C ASP A 106 -35.01 -4.64 29.26
N GLU A 107 -34.03 -4.96 30.13
CA GLU A 107 -32.76 -4.20 30.25
C GLU A 107 -31.77 -4.54 29.13
N THR A 108 -31.84 -5.77 28.62
CA THR A 108 -30.91 -6.33 27.61
C THR A 108 -30.92 -5.55 26.30
N SER A 109 -32.06 -4.97 25.92
CA SER A 109 -32.21 -4.21 24.69
C SER A 109 -31.64 -2.78 24.78
N LYS A 110 -31.56 -2.22 25.99
CA LYS A 110 -30.90 -0.91 26.26
C LYS A 110 -29.40 -1.06 26.43
N GLU A 111 -28.94 -2.10 27.14
CA GLU A 111 -27.52 -2.36 27.32
C GLU A 111 -26.83 -2.83 26.03
N MET A 112 -27.49 -3.64 25.18
CA MET A 112 -26.95 -3.96 23.84
C MET A 112 -26.76 -2.73 22.95
N GLN A 113 -27.63 -1.71 23.05
CA GLN A 113 -27.44 -0.45 22.33
C GLN A 113 -26.33 0.43 22.93
N ALA A 114 -25.98 0.25 24.19
CA ALA A 114 -24.87 0.92 24.85
C ALA A 114 -23.52 0.19 24.62
N ALA A 115 -23.53 -1.14 24.50
CA ALA A 115 -22.37 -1.98 24.26
C ALA A 115 -21.86 -1.94 22.81
N PHE A 116 -22.72 -1.57 21.86
CA PHE A 116 -22.32 -1.15 20.52
C PHE A 116 -22.38 0.37 20.45
N PRO A 117 -21.31 1.10 20.82
CA PRO A 117 -21.24 2.52 20.51
C PRO A 117 -21.48 2.65 19.00
N LYS A 118 -22.51 3.41 18.59
CA LYS A 118 -22.63 3.91 17.22
C LYS A 118 -21.23 4.29 16.78
N GLU A 119 -20.67 3.64 15.75
CA GLU A 119 -19.32 3.92 15.26
C GLU A 119 -19.05 5.42 15.35
N THR A 120 -18.24 5.80 16.34
CA THR A 120 -18.02 7.21 16.64
C THR A 120 -17.44 7.85 15.38
N GLU A 121 -17.83 9.08 15.04
CA GLU A 121 -17.23 9.78 13.90
C GLU A 121 -15.70 9.77 13.95
N GLU A 122 -15.14 9.76 15.17
CA GLU A 122 -13.72 9.56 15.44
C GLU A 122 -13.15 8.25 14.89
N LEU A 123 -13.87 7.12 15.01
CA LEU A 123 -13.42 5.83 14.50
C LEU A 123 -13.37 5.84 12.97
N LYS A 124 -14.41 6.39 12.33
CA LYS A 124 -14.48 6.55 10.87
C LYS A 124 -13.38 7.47 10.34
N GLN A 125 -13.09 8.55 11.06
CA GLN A 125 -11.98 9.45 10.74
C GLN A 125 -10.62 8.77 10.91
N ARG A 126 -10.41 8.02 12.00
CA ARG A 126 -9.17 7.25 12.23
C ARG A 126 -8.92 6.23 11.11
N THR A 127 -9.96 5.52 10.69
CA THR A 127 -9.88 4.56 9.56
C THR A 127 -9.48 5.27 8.26
N LEU A 128 -10.10 6.41 7.95
CA LEU A 128 -9.75 7.21 6.77
C LEU A 128 -8.28 7.67 6.83
N THR A 129 -7.83 8.19 7.97
CA THR A 129 -6.44 8.64 8.17
C THR A 129 -5.44 7.51 7.92
N SER A 130 -5.66 6.34 8.53
CA SER A 130 -4.78 5.15 8.36
C SER A 130 -4.68 4.69 6.89
N LEU A 131 -5.77 4.81 6.13
CA LEU A 131 -5.78 4.46 4.72
C LEU A 131 -5.06 5.51 3.85
N LEU A 132 -5.23 6.80 4.15
CA LEU A 132 -4.59 7.88 3.40
C LEU A 132 -3.08 8.00 3.67
N GLU A 133 -2.58 7.53 4.81
CA GLU A 133 -1.13 7.40 5.05
C GLU A 133 -0.42 6.51 4.01
N LYS A 134 -1.16 5.60 3.38
CA LYS A 134 -0.66 4.73 2.31
C LYS A 134 -0.66 5.42 0.94
N VAL A 135 -1.19 6.64 0.84
CA VAL A 135 -1.32 7.43 -0.40
C VAL A 135 -0.33 8.60 -0.40
N GLU A 136 0.65 8.56 -1.29
CA GLU A 136 1.58 9.66 -1.51
C GLU A 136 0.84 10.89 -2.07
N GLY A 137 1.04 12.06 -1.45
CA GLY A 137 0.44 13.31 -1.91
C GLY A 137 -0.99 13.57 -1.42
N GLY A 138 -1.54 12.72 -0.55
CA GLY A 138 -2.92 12.83 -0.04
C GLY A 138 -3.12 13.78 1.16
N LYS A 139 -2.12 14.56 1.58
CA LYS A 139 -2.15 15.30 2.86
C LYS A 139 -3.30 16.32 2.96
N ASN A 140 -3.62 17.01 1.86
CA ASN A 140 -4.63 18.07 1.84
C ASN A 140 -6.07 17.52 1.79
N ILE A 141 -6.25 16.20 1.75
CA ILE A 141 -7.57 15.56 1.70
C ILE A 141 -8.23 15.57 3.09
N MET A 142 -7.46 15.72 4.16
CA MET A 142 -8.03 15.75 5.52
C MET A 142 -8.43 17.15 6.00
N ASP A 143 -8.23 18.18 5.18
CA ASP A 143 -8.50 19.58 5.57
C ASP A 143 -10.00 19.90 5.67
N THR A 144 -10.87 19.06 5.12
CA THR A 144 -12.33 19.25 5.16
C THR A 144 -12.94 18.58 6.40
N PRO A 145 -13.54 19.34 7.33
CA PRO A 145 -14.13 18.77 8.55
C PRO A 145 -15.35 17.90 8.22
N GLY A 146 -15.52 16.79 8.94
CA GLY A 146 -16.64 15.86 8.77
C GLY A 146 -16.48 14.86 7.61
N ARG A 147 -15.33 14.88 6.92
CA ARG A 147 -15.01 13.91 5.88
C ARG A 147 -14.78 12.52 6.49
N HIS A 148 -15.48 11.52 5.97
CA HIS A 148 -15.33 10.13 6.39
C HIS A 148 -15.43 9.19 5.20
N LEU A 149 -14.81 8.02 5.35
CA LEU A 149 -14.86 6.98 4.33
C LEU A 149 -16.25 6.33 4.30
N VAL A 150 -16.79 6.18 3.09
CA VAL A 150 -18.04 5.44 2.82
C VAL A 150 -17.72 4.07 2.24
N TYR A 151 -16.81 4.00 1.26
CA TYR A 151 -16.39 2.74 0.65
C TYR A 151 -15.01 2.87 0.00
N ASN A 152 -14.29 1.76 -0.14
CA ASN A 152 -13.03 1.72 -0.87
C ASN A 152 -12.80 0.36 -1.53
N GLY A 153 -11.99 0.33 -2.58
CA GLY A 153 -11.70 -0.90 -3.30
C GLY A 153 -10.71 -0.74 -4.43
N ASP A 154 -10.14 -1.87 -4.84
CA ASP A 154 -9.24 -1.95 -5.99
C ASP A 154 -10.04 -2.05 -7.29
N LEU A 155 -9.58 -1.32 -8.31
CA LEU A 155 -10.15 -1.29 -9.65
C LEU A 155 -9.03 -1.30 -10.70
N VAL A 156 -9.37 -1.64 -11.93
CA VAL A 156 -8.47 -1.49 -13.08
C VAL A 156 -9.02 -0.42 -14.00
N GLU A 157 -8.21 0.58 -14.29
CA GLU A 157 -8.56 1.64 -15.24
C GLU A 157 -8.30 1.17 -16.67
N PHE A 158 -9.25 1.48 -17.55
CA PHE A 158 -9.21 1.17 -18.98
C PHE A 158 -9.25 2.45 -19.81
N ASP A 159 -8.57 2.39 -20.94
CA ASP A 159 -8.59 3.43 -21.96
C ASP A 159 -9.95 3.47 -22.65
N VAL A 160 -10.47 4.69 -22.83
CA VAL A 160 -11.82 4.92 -23.36
C VAL A 160 -11.92 4.59 -24.85
N ASP A 161 -10.83 4.75 -25.59
CA ASP A 161 -10.82 4.64 -27.06
C ASP A 161 -10.46 3.22 -27.50
N ASN A 162 -9.43 2.63 -26.89
CA ASN A 162 -8.90 1.32 -27.31
C ASN A 162 -9.30 0.16 -26.37
N MET A 163 -9.97 0.43 -25.24
CA MET A 163 -10.43 -0.57 -24.26
C MET A 163 -9.31 -1.49 -23.77
N SER A 164 -8.08 -0.98 -23.69
CA SER A 164 -6.94 -1.67 -23.10
C SER A 164 -6.76 -1.28 -21.62
N PRO A 165 -6.24 -2.19 -20.79
CA PRO A 165 -5.97 -1.89 -19.38
C PRO A 165 -4.80 -0.90 -19.28
N ILE A 166 -5.02 0.23 -18.60
CA ILE A 166 -4.02 1.27 -18.35
C ILE A 166 -3.23 0.95 -17.07
N GLN A 167 -3.93 0.86 -15.93
CA GLN A 167 -3.28 0.75 -14.63
C GLN A 167 -4.23 0.23 -13.55
N LYS A 168 -3.66 -0.34 -12.48
CA LYS A 168 -4.40 -0.64 -11.25
C LYS A 168 -4.55 0.63 -10.41
N VAL A 169 -5.75 0.84 -9.90
CA VAL A 169 -6.07 1.97 -9.02
C VAL A 169 -6.75 1.47 -7.75
N HIS A 170 -6.68 2.27 -6.70
CA HIS A 170 -7.48 2.13 -5.51
C HIS A 170 -8.38 3.35 -5.41
N ALA A 171 -9.69 3.12 -5.34
CA ALA A 171 -10.68 4.17 -5.22
C ALA A 171 -11.13 4.29 -3.76
N PHE A 172 -11.20 5.51 -3.26
CA PHE A 172 -11.73 5.84 -1.94
C PHE A 172 -12.92 6.77 -2.11
N LEU A 173 -14.11 6.26 -1.82
CA LEU A 173 -15.35 7.03 -1.78
C LEU A 173 -15.55 7.58 -0.37
N MET A 174 -15.55 8.90 -0.27
CA MET A 174 -15.90 9.63 0.94
C MET A 174 -17.31 10.21 0.79
N ASN A 175 -17.84 10.74 1.89
CA ASN A 175 -19.17 11.35 1.92
C ASN A 175 -19.34 12.55 0.98
N ASP A 176 -18.26 13.19 0.55
CA ASP A 176 -18.28 14.39 -0.27
C ASP A 176 -17.48 14.31 -1.58
N CYS A 177 -16.57 13.35 -1.72
CA CYS A 177 -15.70 13.20 -2.88
C CYS A 177 -15.27 11.76 -3.14
N LEU A 178 -14.77 11.52 -4.36
CA LEU A 178 -14.18 10.26 -4.80
C LEU A 178 -12.70 10.49 -5.13
N LEU A 179 -11.81 9.86 -4.37
CA LEU A 179 -10.37 9.85 -4.62
C LEU A 179 -9.99 8.62 -5.44
N ILE A 180 -9.21 8.83 -6.49
CA ILE A 180 -8.54 7.77 -7.24
C ILE A 180 -7.04 7.86 -6.97
N ALA A 181 -6.44 6.77 -6.53
CA ALA A 181 -5.01 6.64 -6.31
C ALA A 181 -4.44 5.51 -7.18
N THR A 182 -3.31 5.72 -7.82
CA THR A 182 -2.68 4.72 -8.69
C THR A 182 -1.71 3.85 -7.90
N TRP A 183 -1.63 2.56 -8.26
CA TRP A 183 -0.70 1.64 -7.62
C TRP A 183 0.76 2.02 -7.92
N LEU A 184 1.60 2.09 -6.89
CA LEU A 184 3.03 2.29 -7.06
C LEU A 184 3.75 0.94 -7.26
N PRO A 185 4.49 0.76 -8.38
CA PRO A 185 5.21 -0.48 -8.63
C PRO A 185 6.41 -0.68 -7.69
N ASN A 186 7.01 0.40 -7.20
CA ASN A 186 8.19 0.35 -6.34
C ASN A 186 7.85 0.89 -4.94
N ARG A 187 7.34 0.00 -4.09
CA ARG A 187 6.84 0.33 -2.75
C ARG A 187 8.01 0.79 -1.86
N ARG A 188 7.87 1.94 -1.19
CA ARG A 188 8.83 2.43 -0.19
C ARG A 188 8.11 2.68 1.12
N GLY A 189 8.36 1.84 2.12
CA GLY A 189 7.72 1.95 3.44
C GLY A 189 6.21 1.70 3.37
N THR A 190 5.43 2.51 4.08
CA THR A 190 3.96 2.37 4.19
C THR A 190 3.19 2.86 2.96
N VAL A 191 3.85 3.62 2.07
CA VAL A 191 3.25 4.20 0.86
C VAL A 191 3.08 3.13 -0.21
N LYS A 192 1.82 2.85 -0.56
CA LYS A 192 1.41 1.84 -1.56
C LYS A 192 0.81 2.46 -2.82
N TYR A 193 0.25 3.66 -2.70
CA TYR A 193 -0.47 4.33 -3.77
C TYR A 193 0.06 5.75 -3.96
N LYS A 194 -0.12 6.28 -5.17
CA LYS A 194 0.14 7.68 -5.49
C LYS A 194 -1.18 8.37 -5.78
N TYR A 195 -1.37 9.56 -5.22
CA TYR A 195 -2.50 10.42 -5.55
C TYR A 195 -2.59 10.62 -7.08
N ASN A 196 -3.76 10.38 -7.66
CA ASN A 196 -4.01 10.58 -9.09
C ASN A 196 -5.06 11.66 -9.35
N ALA A 197 -6.24 11.55 -8.74
CA ALA A 197 -7.30 12.54 -8.92
C ALA A 197 -8.30 12.52 -7.76
N LEU A 198 -8.90 13.68 -7.45
CA LEU A 198 -9.99 13.82 -6.48
C LEU A 198 -11.17 14.50 -7.17
N TYR A 199 -12.35 13.90 -7.06
CA TYR A 199 -13.55 14.41 -7.71
C TYR A 199 -14.62 14.70 -6.68
N ASP A 200 -15.24 15.88 -6.77
CA ASP A 200 -16.44 16.16 -5.99
C ASP A 200 -17.58 15.26 -6.49
N LEU A 201 -18.41 14.73 -5.60
CA LEU A 201 -19.58 13.93 -5.97
C LEU A 201 -20.53 14.65 -6.95
N GLU A 202 -20.55 15.98 -6.95
CA GLU A 202 -21.35 16.79 -7.88
C GLU A 202 -20.71 16.95 -9.27
N SER A 203 -19.39 16.76 -9.39
CA SER A 203 -18.65 17.05 -10.63
C SER A 203 -18.62 15.89 -11.61
N PHE A 204 -19.15 14.71 -11.25
CA PHE A 204 -19.14 13.53 -12.11
C PHE A 204 -20.48 12.80 -12.17
N ALA A 205 -20.70 12.05 -13.24
CA ALA A 205 -21.79 11.08 -13.37
C ALA A 205 -21.23 9.66 -13.47
N VAL A 206 -21.98 8.67 -12.98
CA VAL A 206 -21.60 7.26 -13.03
C VAL A 206 -22.53 6.54 -13.99
N VAL A 207 -21.97 5.77 -14.92
CA VAL A 207 -22.69 5.03 -15.95
C VAL A 207 -22.31 3.57 -15.86
N ASN A 208 -23.31 2.71 -15.71
CA ASN A 208 -23.11 1.27 -15.82
C ASN A 208 -22.74 0.89 -17.26
N VAL A 209 -21.60 0.23 -17.47
CA VAL A 209 -21.24 -0.31 -18.79
C VAL A 209 -21.85 -1.69 -18.92
N LYS A 210 -22.66 -1.92 -19.95
CA LYS A 210 -23.27 -3.22 -20.20
C LYS A 210 -22.19 -4.24 -20.57
N ASP A 211 -22.29 -5.44 -20.01
CA ASP A 211 -21.33 -6.50 -20.32
C ASP A 211 -21.44 -6.90 -21.79
N ASN A 212 -20.32 -6.78 -22.49
CA ASN A 212 -20.13 -7.16 -23.88
C ASN A 212 -18.64 -7.43 -24.11
N PRO A 213 -18.20 -8.67 -24.38
CA PRO A 213 -16.78 -9.00 -24.52
C PRO A 213 -16.04 -8.02 -25.46
N PRO A 214 -14.91 -7.42 -25.04
CA PRO A 214 -14.12 -7.68 -23.82
C PRO A 214 -14.57 -6.93 -22.54
N MET A 215 -15.61 -6.10 -22.61
CA MET A 215 -16.14 -5.32 -21.49
C MET A 215 -16.93 -6.21 -20.54
N LYS A 216 -16.36 -6.50 -19.37
CA LYS A 216 -17.02 -7.26 -18.31
C LYS A 216 -16.77 -6.59 -16.98
N ASP A 217 -17.82 -6.46 -16.18
CA ASP A 217 -17.74 -5.93 -14.82
C ASP A 217 -17.19 -4.48 -14.78
N MET A 218 -17.51 -3.70 -15.82
CA MET A 218 -17.07 -2.30 -15.95
C MET A 218 -18.15 -1.27 -15.60
N PHE A 219 -17.72 -0.10 -15.15
CA PHE A 219 -18.52 1.11 -15.06
C PHE A 219 -17.69 2.33 -15.51
N LYS A 220 -18.37 3.39 -15.93
CA LYS A 220 -17.76 4.60 -16.48
C LYS A 220 -18.08 5.80 -15.60
N ILE A 221 -17.07 6.63 -15.34
CA ILE A 221 -17.23 7.93 -14.70
C ILE A 221 -17.10 9.01 -15.78
N LEU A 222 -18.08 9.91 -15.85
CA LEU A 222 -18.13 11.03 -16.78
C LEU A 222 -17.85 12.33 -16.02
N MET A 223 -16.84 13.09 -16.44
CA MET A 223 -16.46 14.38 -15.86
C MET A 223 -16.14 15.34 -16.98
N PHE A 224 -17.11 16.15 -17.39
CA PHE A 224 -16.96 16.98 -18.58
C PHE A 224 -15.64 17.79 -18.56
N PRO A 225 -14.79 17.69 -19.60
CA PRO A 225 -14.99 17.01 -20.89
C PRO A 225 -14.52 15.53 -20.95
N ASP A 226 -13.91 15.03 -19.88
CA ASP A 226 -13.24 13.73 -19.83
C ASP A 226 -14.16 12.59 -19.38
N SER A 227 -13.69 11.36 -19.61
CA SER A 227 -14.32 10.18 -19.03
C SER A 227 -13.29 9.09 -18.71
N ARG A 228 -13.61 8.26 -17.72
CA ARG A 228 -12.74 7.16 -17.27
C ARG A 228 -13.55 5.89 -17.13
N ILE A 229 -12.99 4.75 -17.52
CA ILE A 229 -13.64 3.44 -17.41
C ILE A 229 -12.88 2.62 -16.37
N PHE A 230 -13.62 1.99 -15.48
CA PHE A 230 -13.08 1.14 -14.41
C PHE A 230 -13.70 -0.23 -14.48
N GLN A 231 -12.87 -1.26 -14.34
CA GLN A 231 -13.27 -2.64 -14.18
C GLN A 231 -13.16 -3.03 -12.70
N ALA A 232 -14.25 -3.59 -12.18
CA ALA A 232 -14.29 -4.25 -10.88
C ALA A 232 -13.81 -5.70 -11.00
N GLU A 233 -13.41 -6.30 -9.88
CA GLU A 233 -12.96 -7.70 -9.83
C GLU A 233 -14.05 -8.69 -10.27
N ASN A 234 -15.33 -8.39 -9.98
CA ASN A 234 -16.47 -9.20 -10.38
C ASN A 234 -17.77 -8.39 -10.39
N SER A 235 -18.83 -9.00 -10.92
CA SER A 235 -20.17 -8.41 -11.05
C SER A 235 -20.78 -7.97 -9.71
N LYS A 236 -20.46 -8.67 -8.61
CA LYS A 236 -20.95 -8.32 -7.27
C LYS A 236 -20.35 -6.99 -6.83
N ILE A 237 -19.02 -6.86 -6.90
CA ILE A 237 -18.29 -5.63 -6.54
C ILE A 237 -18.70 -4.46 -7.43
N LYS A 238 -18.92 -4.69 -8.73
CA LYS A 238 -19.47 -3.67 -9.64
C LYS A 238 -20.83 -3.15 -9.16
N LYS A 239 -21.74 -4.05 -8.78
CA LYS A 239 -23.07 -3.67 -8.29
C LYS A 239 -22.97 -2.88 -6.99
N GLU A 240 -22.13 -3.33 -6.05
CA GLU A 240 -21.86 -2.61 -4.80
C GLU A 240 -21.34 -1.20 -5.06
N TRP A 241 -20.36 -1.03 -5.95
CA TRP A 241 -19.86 0.29 -6.35
C TRP A 241 -20.96 1.20 -6.90
N LEU A 242 -21.78 0.70 -7.83
CA LEU A 242 -22.85 1.49 -8.44
C LEU A 242 -23.92 1.90 -7.42
N GLU A 243 -24.31 0.97 -6.55
CA GLU A 243 -25.31 1.20 -5.49
C GLU A 243 -24.82 2.23 -4.48
N ILE A 244 -23.62 2.03 -3.91
CA ILE A 244 -23.07 2.92 -2.90
C ILE A 244 -22.77 4.31 -3.50
N LEU A 245 -22.27 4.41 -4.73
CA LEU A 245 -22.05 5.70 -5.38
C LEU A 245 -23.36 6.47 -5.59
N ASP A 246 -24.43 5.78 -5.98
CA ASP A 246 -25.76 6.39 -6.17
C ASP A 246 -26.36 6.83 -4.83
N GLU A 247 -26.29 5.99 -3.79
CA GLU A 247 -26.74 6.31 -2.44
C GLU A 247 -25.98 7.49 -1.83
N THR A 248 -24.65 7.52 -1.98
CA THR A 248 -23.81 8.60 -1.45
C THR A 248 -24.14 9.93 -2.14
N LYS A 249 -24.36 9.91 -3.45
CA LYS A 249 -24.80 11.10 -4.21
C LYS A 249 -26.20 11.57 -3.82
N LYS A 250 -27.14 10.65 -3.60
CA LYS A 250 -28.49 10.99 -3.08
C LYS A 250 -28.42 11.60 -1.68
N THR A 251 -27.57 11.06 -0.82
CA THR A 251 -27.41 11.54 0.56
C THR A 251 -26.76 12.92 0.63
N LYS A 252 -25.82 13.24 -0.28
CA LYS A 252 -25.24 14.59 -0.43
C LYS A 252 -26.22 15.60 -1.07
N SER A 253 -27.24 15.12 -1.78
CA SER A 253 -28.23 15.97 -2.47
C SER A 253 -29.55 16.24 -1.70
N PRO A 254 -29.58 16.86 -0.49
CA PRO A 254 -30.84 17.38 0.05
C PRO A 254 -30.87 18.93 0.15
N ARG A 255 -31.95 19.53 -0.40
CA ARG A 255 -32.53 20.89 -0.13
C ARG A 255 -32.17 22.13 -1.00
N THR A 256 -31.97 22.01 -2.31
CA THR A 256 -32.02 23.18 -3.23
C THR A 256 -33.13 23.06 -4.27
N GLY A 257 -34.37 22.87 -3.81
CA GLY A 257 -35.50 22.58 -4.70
C GLY A 257 -36.86 23.18 -4.34
N THR A 258 -36.99 24.11 -3.39
CA THR A 258 -38.30 24.77 -3.15
C THR A 258 -38.20 26.15 -2.51
N ARG A 259 -37.53 27.08 -3.19
CA ARG A 259 -37.97 28.48 -3.18
C ARG A 259 -37.99 28.97 -4.62
N ARG A 260 -39.08 28.63 -5.32
CA ARG A 260 -39.56 29.45 -6.44
C ARG A 260 -39.67 30.87 -5.90
N ARG A 261 -38.63 31.68 -6.09
CA ARG A 261 -38.76 33.14 -6.16
C ARG A 261 -39.64 33.41 -7.38
N ARG A 262 -40.97 33.35 -7.19
CA ARG A 262 -41.89 34.07 -8.05
C ARG A 262 -41.53 35.54 -7.86
N ARG A 263 -40.78 36.06 -8.82
CA ARG A 263 -40.53 37.49 -9.01
C ARG A 263 -41.88 38.19 -9.03
N SER A 264 -42.02 39.21 -8.20
CA SER A 264 -43.06 40.24 -8.37
C SER A 264 -42.89 40.86 -9.77
N PRO A 265 -43.98 41.19 -10.50
CA PRO A 265 -43.86 41.89 -11.77
C PRO A 265 -43.44 43.34 -11.51
N CYS A 266 -42.41 43.82 -12.22
CA CYS A 266 -42.13 45.25 -12.33
C CYS A 266 -43.24 45.92 -13.13
N LEU A 267 -43.69 47.07 -12.61
CA LEU A 267 -44.50 48.08 -13.26
C LEU A 267 -43.84 48.58 -14.56
N LEU A 268 -44.66 48.73 -15.59
CA LEU A 268 -44.58 49.76 -16.63
C LEU A 268 -46.02 50.23 -16.90
#